data_AF-A0A517Q8T1-F1
#
_entry.id   AF-A0A517Q8T1-F1
#
_cell.length_a   1.000
_cell.length_b   1.000
_cell.length_c   1.000
_cell.angle_alpha   90.00
_cell.angle_beta   90.00
_cell.angle_gamma   90.00
#
_symmetry.space_group_name_H-M   'P 1'
#
loop_
_entity.id
_entity.type
_entity.pdbx_description
1 polymer ?
#
loop_
_entity_poly.entity_id
_entity_poly.type
_entity_poly.pdbx_seq_one_letter_code
_entity_poly.pdbx_strand_id
1 'polypeptide(L)'
;MQRLLFLLVFVSLPAPLWAADPAPQEDYDVLQGKWIRQSQDSKAGPVTIEQEIMPKQIVIKITDRNGKLIYQHNVKYRLQRLEDVRLLVFSDLEVLVGQRKGLKQKTQQPCIYRLKGDRLFVTEGMVQGDSFPPLILVWWKMKPPQPDTTL
;
A
#
# COMPACT_ATOMS: atom_id res chain seq x y z
N MET A 1 46.72 32.73 39.98
CA MET A 1 46.27 32.45 38.60
C MET A 1 46.04 30.95 38.48
N GLN A 2 44.78 30.49 38.58
CA GLN A 2 44.44 29.07 38.52
C GLN A 2 43.45 28.88 37.37
N ARG A 3 43.93 28.33 36.25
CA ARG A 3 43.12 28.05 35.06
C ARG A 3 42.20 26.86 35.39
N LEU A 4 40.93 27.14 35.61
CA LEU A 4 39.89 26.13 35.73
C LEU A 4 39.62 25.55 34.33
N LEU A 5 40.05 24.33 34.10
CA LEU A 5 39.85 23.59 32.86
C LEU A 5 38.37 23.14 32.82
N PHE A 6 37.53 23.80 32.02
CA PHE A 6 36.16 23.35 31.77
C PHE A 6 36.19 22.08 30.92
N LEU A 7 35.93 20.93 31.54
CA LEU A 7 35.72 19.67 30.85
C LEU A 7 34.30 19.68 30.26
N LEU A 8 34.20 20.05 28.99
CA LEU A 8 32.94 20.06 28.24
C LEU A 8 32.62 18.62 27.83
N VAL A 9 31.86 17.91 28.67
CA VAL A 9 31.32 16.59 28.34
C VAL A 9 30.21 16.79 27.31
N PHE A 10 30.53 16.56 26.03
CA PHE A 10 29.54 16.45 24.96
C PHE A 10 28.74 15.16 25.18
N VAL A 11 27.59 15.27 25.86
CA VAL A 11 26.60 14.19 25.91
C VAL A 11 25.96 14.11 24.53
N SER A 12 26.44 13.21 23.70
CA SER A 12 25.76 12.81 22.48
C SER A 12 24.47 12.06 22.86
N LEU A 13 23.37 12.79 23.07
CA LEU A 13 22.06 12.13 23.07
C LEU A 13 21.87 11.49 21.69
N PRO A 14 21.63 10.18 21.59
CA PRO A 14 21.19 9.60 20.33
C PRO A 14 19.86 10.28 19.99
N ALA A 15 19.85 11.09 18.92
CA ALA A 15 18.61 11.57 18.37
C ALA A 15 17.76 10.32 18.04
N PRO A 16 16.48 10.25 18.46
CA PRO A 16 15.61 9.20 17.99
C PRO A 16 15.59 9.29 16.47
N LEU A 17 16.16 8.30 15.80
CA LEU A 17 15.92 8.07 14.39
C LEU A 17 14.41 7.91 14.25
N TRP A 18 13.74 8.91 13.68
CA TRP A 18 12.31 8.87 13.35
C TRP A 18 12.08 7.86 12.23
N ALA A 19 12.26 6.58 12.55
CA ALA A 19 11.90 5.47 11.70
C ALA A 19 10.43 5.13 11.99
N ALA A 20 9.66 4.87 10.93
CA ALA A 20 8.29 4.42 11.09
C ALA A 20 8.26 3.05 11.79
N ASP A 21 7.51 2.95 12.87
CA ASP A 21 7.35 1.73 13.64
C ASP A 21 6.51 0.69 12.87
N PRO A 22 6.75 -0.62 13.04
CA PRO A 22 5.84 -1.64 12.55
C PRO A 22 4.41 -1.41 13.08
N ALA A 23 3.41 -1.50 12.22
CA ALA A 23 2.02 -1.35 12.66
C ALA A 23 1.55 -2.59 13.46
N PRO A 24 0.63 -2.41 14.42
CA PRO A 24 0.03 -3.53 15.16
C PRO A 24 -0.86 -4.40 14.25
N GLN A 25 -1.14 -5.64 14.69
CA GLN A 25 -1.92 -6.63 13.93
C GLN A 25 -3.32 -6.12 13.55
N GLU A 26 -3.95 -5.32 14.42
CA GLU A 26 -5.25 -4.69 14.18
C GLU A 26 -5.31 -3.93 12.84
N ASP A 27 -4.22 -3.25 12.45
CA ASP A 27 -4.15 -2.50 11.20
C ASP A 27 -4.19 -3.44 9.97
N TYR A 28 -3.62 -4.63 10.10
CA TYR A 28 -3.70 -5.65 9.06
C TYR A 28 -5.11 -6.22 8.96
N ASP A 29 -5.74 -6.50 10.10
CA ASP A 29 -7.06 -7.12 10.16
C ASP A 29 -8.13 -6.22 9.54
N VAL A 30 -8.07 -4.90 9.78
CA VAL A 30 -9.03 -3.96 9.18
C VAL A 30 -8.87 -3.80 7.65
N LEU A 31 -7.65 -3.96 7.13
CA LEU A 31 -7.38 -3.87 5.70
C LEU A 31 -7.79 -5.13 4.93
N GLN A 32 -7.73 -6.31 5.56
CA GLN A 32 -8.04 -7.59 4.91
C GLN A 32 -9.41 -7.63 4.23
N GLY A 33 -9.50 -8.30 3.08
CA GLY A 33 -10.70 -8.45 2.28
C GLY A 33 -10.57 -7.91 0.87
N LYS A 34 -11.70 -7.87 0.16
CA LYS A 34 -11.76 -7.44 -1.25
C LYS A 34 -12.16 -5.99 -1.37
N TRP A 35 -11.47 -5.29 -2.25
CA TRP A 35 -11.64 -3.88 -2.53
C TRP A 35 -11.73 -3.67 -4.03
N ILE A 36 -12.51 -2.69 -4.46
CA ILE A 36 -12.73 -2.40 -5.88
C ILE A 36 -12.60 -0.91 -6.16
N ARG A 37 -12.09 -0.57 -7.34
CA ARG A 37 -12.17 0.78 -7.91
C ARG A 37 -12.35 0.73 -9.42
N GLN A 38 -12.88 1.80 -9.97
CA GLN A 38 -12.96 2.02 -11.42
C GLN A 38 -11.81 2.93 -11.85
N SER A 39 -11.28 2.71 -13.06
CA SER A 39 -10.21 3.52 -13.65
C SER A 39 -10.36 3.52 -15.18
N GLN A 40 -9.43 4.19 -15.85
CA GLN A 40 -9.25 4.11 -17.29
C GLN A 40 -7.91 3.45 -17.63
N ASP A 41 -7.85 2.75 -18.77
CA ASP A 41 -6.61 2.28 -19.39
C ASP A 41 -5.90 3.40 -20.18
N SER A 42 -4.78 3.08 -20.83
CA SER A 42 -4.01 4.04 -21.64
C SER A 42 -4.74 4.54 -22.90
N LYS A 43 -5.85 3.91 -23.28
CA LYS A 43 -6.72 4.30 -24.40
C LYS A 43 -8.03 4.93 -23.90
N ALA A 44 -8.09 5.35 -22.64
CA ALA A 44 -9.28 5.87 -21.97
C ALA A 44 -10.46 4.88 -21.89
N GLY A 45 -10.23 3.59 -22.10
CA GLY A 45 -11.23 2.53 -21.91
C GLY A 45 -11.48 2.27 -20.43
N PRO A 46 -12.73 2.06 -19.98
CA PRO A 46 -13.01 1.80 -18.58
C PRO A 46 -12.45 0.43 -18.17
N VAL A 47 -11.85 0.38 -16.98
CA VAL A 47 -11.33 -0.85 -16.36
C VAL A 47 -11.80 -0.95 -14.92
N THR A 48 -12.11 -2.17 -14.50
CA THR A 48 -12.36 -2.51 -13.11
C THR A 48 -11.09 -3.07 -12.49
N ILE A 49 -10.72 -2.54 -11.31
CA ILE A 49 -9.54 -2.97 -10.58
C ILE A 49 -9.99 -3.53 -9.23
N GLU A 50 -9.69 -4.80 -9.01
CA GLU A 50 -9.95 -5.50 -7.76
C GLU A 50 -8.64 -5.68 -7.00
N GLN A 51 -8.69 -5.49 -5.69
CA GLN A 51 -7.60 -5.70 -4.75
C GLN A 51 -8.06 -6.62 -3.63
N GLU A 52 -7.47 -7.80 -3.54
CA GLU A 52 -7.69 -8.74 -2.46
C GLU A 52 -6.51 -8.70 -1.50
N ILE A 53 -6.75 -8.20 -0.28
CA ILE A 53 -5.77 -8.12 0.80
C ILE A 53 -5.94 -9.35 1.69
N MET A 54 -4.92 -10.20 1.73
CA MET A 54 -4.84 -11.40 2.55
C MET A 54 -3.73 -11.22 3.61
N PRO A 55 -3.57 -12.15 4.56
CA PRO A 55 -2.40 -12.16 5.42
C PRO A 55 -1.10 -12.16 4.59
N LYS A 56 -0.26 -11.13 4.76
CA LYS A 56 1.07 -10.95 4.14
C LYS A 56 1.12 -10.78 2.61
N GLN A 57 -0.01 -10.83 1.91
CA GLN A 57 -0.05 -10.75 0.45
C GLN A 57 -1.24 -9.92 -0.05
N ILE A 58 -1.04 -9.20 -1.15
CA ILE A 58 -2.10 -8.53 -1.90
C ILE A 58 -2.09 -9.04 -3.33
N VAL A 59 -3.28 -9.31 -3.86
CA VAL A 59 -3.48 -9.66 -5.28
C VAL A 59 -4.29 -8.56 -5.93
N ILE A 60 -3.76 -8.03 -7.05
CA ILE A 60 -4.45 -7.04 -7.87
C ILE A 60 -4.87 -7.69 -9.18
N LYS A 61 -6.12 -7.49 -9.58
CA LYS A 61 -6.67 -7.90 -10.87
C LYS A 61 -7.24 -6.68 -11.59
N ILE A 62 -7.00 -6.62 -12.89
CA ILE A 62 -7.58 -5.60 -13.77
C ILE A 62 -8.36 -6.30 -14.87
N THR A 63 -9.64 -5.98 -14.97
CA THR A 63 -10.54 -6.45 -16.02
C THR A 63 -10.94 -5.31 -16.95
N ASP A 64 -11.03 -5.61 -18.24
CA ASP A 64 -11.53 -4.65 -19.23
C ASP A 64 -13.06 -4.51 -19.17
N ARG A 65 -13.60 -3.62 -20.01
CA ARG A 65 -15.04 -3.38 -20.14
C ARG A 65 -15.90 -4.61 -20.46
N ASN A 66 -15.30 -5.68 -21.00
CA ASN A 66 -15.98 -6.92 -21.32
C ASN A 66 -15.85 -7.97 -20.21
N GLY A 67 -15.26 -7.59 -19.05
CA GLY A 67 -14.97 -8.51 -17.95
C GLY A 67 -13.77 -9.41 -18.20
N LYS A 68 -12.99 -9.19 -19.27
CA LYS A 68 -11.82 -10.01 -19.55
C LYS A 68 -10.66 -9.59 -18.64
N LEU A 69 -10.03 -10.56 -17.98
CA LEU A 69 -8.81 -10.34 -17.21
C LEU A 69 -7.67 -9.93 -18.16
N ILE A 70 -7.16 -8.71 -18.00
CA ILE A 70 -6.08 -8.16 -18.84
C ILE A 70 -4.76 -8.04 -18.08
N TYR A 71 -4.81 -7.96 -16.75
CA TYR A 71 -3.61 -7.89 -15.92
C TYR A 71 -3.86 -8.47 -14.52
N GLN A 72 -2.86 -9.15 -13.98
CA GLN A 72 -2.88 -9.64 -12.61
C GLN A 72 -1.46 -9.64 -12.06
N HIS A 73 -1.29 -9.17 -10.83
CA HIS A 73 -0.04 -9.32 -10.10
C HIS A 73 -0.30 -9.60 -8.63
N ASN A 74 0.71 -10.12 -7.96
CA ASN A 74 0.76 -10.21 -6.51
C ASN A 74 1.88 -9.33 -5.96
N VAL A 75 1.76 -8.92 -4.71
CA VAL A 75 2.81 -8.27 -3.91
C VAL A 75 2.74 -8.80 -2.48
N LYS A 76 3.87 -8.77 -1.78
CA LYS A 76 3.86 -8.77 -0.32
C LYS A 76 3.65 -7.35 0.18
N TYR A 77 3.17 -7.22 1.42
CA TYR A 77 3.08 -5.92 2.06
C TYR A 77 3.41 -5.98 3.54
N ARG A 78 3.79 -4.82 4.06
CA ARG A 78 3.91 -4.53 5.50
C ARG A 78 3.29 -3.17 5.79
N LEU A 79 2.81 -3.01 7.01
CA LEU A 79 2.23 -1.76 7.49
C LEU A 79 3.17 -1.12 8.51
N GLN A 80 3.25 0.21 8.49
CA GLN A 80 3.97 1.00 9.47
C GLN A 80 3.14 2.19 9.95
N ARG A 81 3.52 2.74 11.10
CA ARG A 81 3.01 4.01 11.62
C ARG A 81 4.17 4.98 11.80
N LEU A 82 3.94 6.23 11.44
CA LEU A 82 4.85 7.33 11.71
C LEU A 82 3.98 8.50 12.18
N GLU A 83 3.95 8.73 13.49
CA GLU A 83 3.05 9.72 14.11
C GLU A 83 1.59 9.50 13.64
N ASP A 84 1.00 10.50 12.97
CA ASP A 84 -0.36 10.48 12.43
C ASP A 84 -0.48 9.85 11.04
N VAL A 85 0.64 9.38 10.48
CA VAL A 85 0.71 8.79 9.14
C VAL A 85 0.76 7.27 9.24
N ARG A 86 -0.08 6.62 8.43
CA ARG A 86 -0.07 5.16 8.26
C ARG A 86 0.48 4.83 6.88
N LEU A 87 1.45 3.92 6.85
CA LEU A 87 2.12 3.51 5.63
C LEU A 87 1.75 2.08 5.26
N LEU A 88 1.45 1.88 3.98
CA LEU A 88 1.32 0.60 3.31
C LEU A 88 2.52 0.46 2.37
N VAL A 89 3.41 -0.48 2.66
CA VAL A 89 4.62 -0.68 1.86
C VAL A 89 4.51 -1.98 1.07
N PHE A 90 4.41 -1.86 -0.24
CA PHE A 90 4.43 -3.00 -1.15
C PHE A 90 5.87 -3.46 -1.41
N SER A 91 6.05 -4.76 -1.64
CA SER A 91 7.34 -5.37 -2.00
C SER A 91 7.13 -6.68 -2.73
N ASP A 92 8.18 -7.22 -3.34
CA ASP A 92 8.16 -8.54 -4.01
C ASP A 92 7.00 -8.68 -5.00
N LEU A 93 6.91 -7.74 -5.95
CA LEU A 93 5.92 -7.78 -7.02
C LEU A 93 6.20 -8.95 -7.96
N GLU A 94 5.17 -9.71 -8.31
CA GLU A 94 5.20 -10.72 -9.37
C GLU A 94 3.98 -10.57 -10.30
N VAL A 95 4.24 -10.40 -11.60
CA VAL A 95 3.18 -10.32 -12.62
C VAL A 95 2.77 -11.71 -13.07
N LEU A 96 1.49 -12.04 -12.89
CA LEU A 96 0.92 -13.36 -13.18
C LEU A 96 0.20 -13.39 -14.54
N VAL A 97 -0.40 -12.27 -14.95
CA VAL A 97 -1.13 -12.11 -16.22
C VAL A 97 -0.82 -10.75 -16.84
N GLY A 98 -0.73 -10.70 -18.18
CA GLY A 98 -0.49 -9.49 -18.97
C GLY A 98 0.87 -9.50 -19.69
N GLN A 99 1.19 -8.40 -20.38
CA GLN A 99 2.37 -8.30 -21.26
C GLN A 99 3.70 -8.59 -20.55
N ARG A 100 3.78 -8.31 -19.24
CA ARG A 100 4.99 -8.50 -18.42
C ARG A 100 4.92 -9.75 -17.53
N LYS A 101 4.13 -10.76 -17.90
CA LYS A 101 4.01 -12.01 -17.12
C LYS A 101 5.39 -12.60 -16.79
N GLY A 102 5.58 -13.01 -15.55
CA GLY A 102 6.84 -13.55 -15.01
C GLY A 102 7.82 -12.49 -14.51
N LEU A 103 7.54 -11.19 -14.72
CA LEU A 103 8.33 -10.12 -14.12
C LEU A 103 8.28 -10.21 -12.59
N LYS A 104 9.46 -10.12 -11.96
CA LYS A 104 9.63 -9.99 -10.51
C LYS A 104 10.37 -8.70 -10.17
N GLN A 105 9.88 -7.94 -9.19
CA GLN A 105 10.53 -6.72 -8.71
C GLN A 105 10.58 -6.72 -7.17
N LYS A 106 11.76 -6.48 -6.61
CA LYS A 106 11.98 -6.42 -5.15
C LYS A 106 11.91 -5.01 -4.57
N THR A 107 11.73 -4.00 -5.42
CA THR A 107 11.65 -2.60 -5.00
C THR A 107 10.50 -2.41 -4.03
N GLN A 108 10.75 -1.66 -2.95
CA GLN A 108 9.70 -1.27 -2.03
C GLN A 108 8.97 -0.06 -2.57
N GLN A 109 7.64 -0.07 -2.49
CA GLN A 109 6.80 1.05 -2.86
C GLN A 109 5.98 1.48 -1.64
N PRO A 110 6.43 2.49 -0.89
CA PRO A 110 5.69 3.05 0.23
C PRO A 110 4.52 3.90 -0.26
N CYS A 111 3.35 3.71 0.36
CA CYS A 111 2.15 4.48 0.12
C CYS A 111 1.57 4.94 1.46
N ILE A 112 0.91 6.09 1.49
CA ILE A 112 0.14 6.50 2.67
C ILE A 112 -1.25 5.91 2.54
N TYR A 113 -1.85 5.42 3.63
CA TYR A 113 -3.23 4.95 3.59
C TYR A 113 -4.10 5.50 4.72
N ARG A 114 -5.41 5.57 4.47
CA ARG A 114 -6.42 5.90 5.49
C ARG A 114 -7.71 5.12 5.21
N LEU A 115 -8.30 4.57 6.27
CA LEU A 115 -9.63 3.96 6.23
C LEU A 115 -10.68 4.95 6.72
N LYS A 116 -11.84 5.00 6.04
CA LYS A 116 -13.03 5.75 6.48
C LYS A 116 -14.29 5.01 6.06
N GLY A 117 -14.89 4.27 6.99
CA GLY A 117 -16.03 3.41 6.72
C GLY A 117 -15.66 2.28 5.76
N ASP A 118 -16.38 2.17 4.65
CA ASP A 118 -16.16 1.21 3.57
C ASP A 118 -15.13 1.66 2.52
N ARG A 119 -14.40 2.75 2.79
CA ARG A 119 -13.41 3.32 1.87
C ARG A 119 -12.00 3.21 2.38
N LEU A 120 -11.11 2.78 1.48
CA LEU A 120 -9.67 2.80 1.65
C LEU A 120 -9.09 3.85 0.70
N PHE A 121 -8.45 4.87 1.27
CA PHE A 121 -7.70 5.88 0.55
C PHE A 121 -6.23 5.46 0.54
N VAL A 122 -5.59 5.45 -0.63
CA VAL A 122 -4.17 5.16 -0.79
C VAL A 122 -3.54 6.28 -1.60
N THR A 123 -2.50 6.90 -1.07
CA THR A 123 -1.72 7.92 -1.75
C THR A 123 -0.40 7.32 -2.22
N GLU A 124 -0.13 7.42 -3.52
CA GLU A 124 1.08 6.94 -4.18
C GLU A 124 1.90 8.11 -4.73
N GLY A 125 3.18 7.90 -5.03
CA GLY A 125 4.02 8.90 -5.71
C GLY A 125 4.44 10.08 -4.85
N MET A 126 4.43 9.93 -3.53
CA MET A 126 4.76 10.98 -2.56
C MET A 126 6.17 10.84 -1.97
N VAL A 127 6.89 9.75 -2.28
CA VAL A 127 8.23 9.52 -1.76
C VAL A 127 9.28 10.00 -2.76
N GLN A 128 10.36 10.58 -2.23
CA GLN A 128 11.46 11.08 -3.05
C GLN A 128 12.06 9.93 -3.89
N GLY A 129 12.13 10.14 -5.20
CA GLY A 129 12.62 9.12 -6.15
C GLY A 129 11.55 8.15 -6.64
N ASP A 130 10.28 8.31 -6.24
CA ASP A 130 9.17 7.61 -6.87
C ASP A 130 9.09 7.98 -8.35
N SER A 131 8.89 6.96 -9.19
CA SER A 131 8.66 7.12 -10.63
C SER A 131 7.19 7.34 -10.98
N PHE A 132 6.31 7.32 -9.98
CA PHE A 132 4.88 7.57 -10.13
C PHE A 132 4.54 9.03 -9.81
N PRO A 133 3.67 9.68 -10.59
CA PRO A 133 3.15 10.98 -10.20
C PRO A 133 2.31 10.87 -8.92
N PRO A 134 2.27 11.92 -8.09
CA PRO A 134 1.38 11.99 -6.94
C PRO A 134 -0.08 11.68 -7.30
N LEU A 135 -0.66 10.73 -6.59
CA LEU A 135 -1.97 10.16 -6.93
C LEU A 135 -2.70 9.75 -5.65
N ILE A 136 -4.01 10.03 -5.58
CA ILE A 136 -4.90 9.49 -4.55
C ILE A 136 -5.84 8.47 -5.19
N LEU A 137 -5.76 7.24 -4.73
CA LEU A 137 -6.66 6.15 -5.06
C LEU A 137 -7.72 5.99 -3.99
N VAL A 138 -8.97 5.84 -4.42
CA VAL A 138 -10.09 5.50 -3.54
C VAL A 138 -10.58 4.10 -3.91
N TRP A 139 -10.65 3.25 -2.91
CA TRP A 139 -11.10 1.87 -3.01
C TRP A 139 -12.34 1.66 -2.16
N TRP A 140 -13.30 0.91 -2.66
CA TRP A 140 -14.54 0.56 -1.96
C TRP A 140 -14.49 -0.90 -1.51
N LYS A 141 -14.86 -1.17 -0.26
CA LYS A 141 -14.95 -2.54 0.27
C LYS A 141 -16.04 -3.28 -0.49
N MET A 142 -15.70 -4.44 -1.05
CA MET A 142 -16.70 -5.34 -1.62
C MET A 142 -17.44 -6.05 -0.49
N LYS A 143 -18.77 -6.00 -0.52
CA LYS A 143 -19.59 -6.85 0.35
C LYS A 143 -19.46 -8.31 -0.11
N PRO A 144 -19.38 -9.29 0.80
CA PRO A 144 -19.51 -10.69 0.40
C PRO A 144 -20.83 -10.87 -0.36
N PRO A 145 -20.89 -11.71 -1.42
CA PRO A 145 -22.14 -12.02 -2.07
C PRO A 145 -23.14 -12.53 -1.02
N GLN A 146 -24.35 -11.97 -1.00
CA GLN A 146 -25.40 -12.51 -0.15
C GLN A 146 -25.68 -13.94 -0.63
N PRO A 147 -25.80 -14.93 0.27
CA PRO A 147 -26.17 -16.27 -0.13
C PRO A 147 -27.54 -16.20 -0.81
N ASP A 148 -27.63 -16.78 -2.02
CA ASP A 148 -28.88 -16.90 -2.77
C ASP A 148 -29.92 -17.57 -1.88
N THR A 149 -30.86 -16.77 -1.37
CA THR A 149 -31.98 -17.27 -0.57
C THR A 149 -33.09 -17.67 -1.54
N THR A 150 -32.81 -18.62 -2.42
CA THR A 150 -33.84 -19.33 -3.19
C THR A 150 -34.12 -20.65 -2.47
N LEU A 151 -35.18 -20.63 -1.66
CA LEU A 151 -35.91 -21.81 -1.18
C LEU A 151 -36.75 -22.40 -2.31
#